data_AF-Q9M5Y2-F1
#
_entry.id   AF-Q9M5Y2-F1
#
_cell.length_a   1.000
_cell.length_b   1.000
_cell.length_c   1.000
_cell.angle_alpha   90.00
_cell.angle_beta   90.00
_cell.angle_gamma   90.00
#
_symmetry.space_group_name_H-M   'P 1'
#
loop_
_entity.id
_entity.type
_entity.pdbx_description
1 polymer ?
#
loop_
_entity_poly.entity_id
_entity_poly.type
_entity_poly.pdbx_seq_one_letter_code
_entity_poly.pdbx_strand_id
1 'polypeptide(L)'
;GGRGKTTLTQLVYNDPRVKEYFQLRVWLCVSENFDEMKLTKETIESVASGFSSVTTNMNLLQEDLSKKLEGKRFLLVLDDVWNEDPEKWDRYRCALVSGSNGSRIVVTTRNKNVGKLMGGMTPYFLKQLSENDCWNLFRSYAFADGDSSLHPHLEIIGKEIVKKLKGLPLTL
;
A
#
# COMPACT_ATOMS: atom_id res chain seq x y z
N GLY A 1 -11.09 -3.75 7.59
CA GLY A 1 -10.17 -4.24 6.53
C GLY A 1 -10.91 -4.38 5.21
N GLY A 2 -10.31 -5.01 4.20
CA GLY A 2 -11.03 -5.57 3.05
C GLY A 2 -11.62 -4.61 2.01
N ARG A 3 -11.19 -3.35 1.97
CA ARG A 3 -11.70 -2.33 1.02
C ARG A 3 -10.88 -2.14 -0.26
N GLY A 4 -9.80 -2.93 -0.45
CA GLY A 4 -8.94 -2.82 -1.63
C GLY A 4 -7.89 -1.69 -1.59
N LYS A 5 -7.42 -1.27 -0.41
CA LYS A 5 -6.34 -0.26 -0.31
C LYS A 5 -5.04 -0.73 -0.97
N THR A 6 -4.61 -1.95 -0.64
CA THR A 6 -3.46 -2.62 -1.27
C THR A 6 -3.69 -2.73 -2.78
N THR A 7 -4.86 -3.19 -3.22
CA THR A 7 -5.23 -3.30 -4.63
C THR A 7 -5.15 -1.95 -5.36
N LEU A 8 -5.76 -0.89 -4.81
CA LEU A 8 -5.69 0.45 -5.39
C LEU A 8 -4.24 0.95 -5.48
N THR A 9 -3.45 0.72 -4.44
CA THR A 9 -2.04 1.12 -4.41
C THR A 9 -1.23 0.32 -5.44
N GLN A 10 -1.54 -0.96 -5.65
CA GLN A 10 -0.91 -1.80 -6.68
C GLN A 10 -1.22 -1.29 -8.08
N LEU A 11 -2.46 -0.85 -8.34
CA LEU A 11 -2.84 -0.25 -9.62
C LEU A 11 -2.03 1.02 -9.90
N VAL A 12 -1.91 1.92 -8.91
CA VAL A 12 -1.11 3.15 -9.04
C VAL A 12 0.38 2.83 -9.20
N TYR A 13 0.93 1.95 -8.36
CA TYR A 13 2.34 1.58 -8.38
C TYR A 13 2.77 0.95 -9.71
N ASN A 14 1.86 0.21 -10.35
CA ASN A 14 2.12 -0.48 -11.60
C ASN A 14 1.78 0.34 -12.85
N ASP A 15 1.17 1.52 -12.72
CA ASP A 15 0.85 2.42 -13.82
C ASP A 15 2.13 2.82 -14.58
N PRO A 16 2.18 2.69 -15.92
CA PRO A 16 3.36 3.03 -16.71
C PRO A 16 3.91 4.43 -16.46
N ARG A 17 3.03 5.41 -16.22
CA ARG A 17 3.43 6.81 -15.94
C ARG A 17 4.17 6.92 -14.61
N VAL A 18 3.75 6.12 -13.62
CA VAL A 18 4.43 6.03 -12.32
C VAL A 18 5.76 5.30 -12.46
N LYS A 19 5.81 4.23 -13.26
CA LYS A 19 7.06 3.50 -13.54
C LYS A 19 8.12 4.37 -14.20
N GLU A 20 7.70 5.22 -15.14
CA GLU A 20 8.57 6.12 -15.87
C GLU A 20 9.01 7.33 -15.02
N TYR A 21 8.13 7.85 -14.17
CA TYR A 21 8.38 9.05 -13.39
C TYR A 21 9.37 8.85 -12.22
N PHE A 22 9.38 7.66 -11.60
CA PHE A 22 10.21 7.33 -10.45
C PHE A 22 11.38 6.42 -10.83
N GLN A 23 12.60 6.87 -10.54
CA GLN A 23 13.83 6.11 -10.77
C GLN A 23 13.96 4.90 -9.83
N LEU A 24 13.44 5.05 -8.61
CA LEU A 24 13.40 3.98 -7.62
C LEU A 24 11.95 3.77 -7.17
N ARG A 25 11.54 2.51 -7.09
CA ARG A 25 10.22 2.14 -6.57
C ARG A 25 10.39 0.97 -5.61
N VAL A 26 9.91 1.14 -4.39
CA VAL A 26 10.03 0.18 -3.30
C VAL A 26 8.66 -0.08 -2.72
N TRP A 27 8.34 -1.35 -2.47
CA TRP A 27 7.11 -1.76 -1.81
C TRP A 27 7.45 -2.68 -0.66
N LEU A 28 7.11 -2.27 0.56
CA LEU A 28 7.32 -3.05 1.78
C LEU A 28 5.97 -3.26 2.48
N CYS A 29 5.73 -4.49 2.93
CA CYS A 29 4.65 -4.79 3.85
C CYS A 29 5.19 -4.65 5.27
N VAL A 30 4.58 -3.77 6.07
CA VAL A 30 5.08 -3.45 7.40
C VAL A 30 4.50 -4.42 8.42
N SER A 31 5.36 -5.12 9.16
CA SER A 31 4.91 -6.04 10.21
C SER A 31 4.22 -5.30 11.35
N GLU A 32 3.24 -5.96 11.99
CA GLU A 32 2.58 -5.43 13.19
C GLU A 32 3.59 -5.11 14.31
N ASN A 33 4.58 -5.98 14.49
CA ASN A 33 5.76 -5.70 15.31
C ASN A 33 6.69 -4.76 14.54
N PHE A 34 6.43 -3.46 14.64
CA PHE A 34 7.22 -2.45 13.96
C PHE A 34 8.63 -2.33 14.57
N ASP A 35 9.61 -2.45 13.68
CA ASP A 35 11.04 -2.32 13.96
C ASP A 35 11.65 -1.42 12.89
N GLU A 36 12.07 -0.21 13.29
CA GLU A 36 12.66 0.78 12.40
C GLU A 36 13.97 0.30 11.76
N MET A 37 14.74 -0.54 12.46
CA MET A 37 15.99 -1.10 11.95
C MET A 37 15.72 -2.09 10.85
N LYS A 38 14.81 -3.03 11.10
CA LYS A 38 14.38 -4.02 10.14
C LYS A 38 13.82 -3.35 8.89
N LEU A 39 12.93 -2.37 9.05
CA LEU A 39 12.34 -1.64 7.93
C LEU A 39 13.40 -0.87 7.11
N THR A 40 14.39 -0.27 7.78
CA THR A 40 15.52 0.40 7.11
C THR A 40 16.32 -0.59 6.27
N LYS A 41 16.63 -1.78 6.80
CA LYS A 41 17.34 -2.84 6.07
C LYS A 41 16.56 -3.33 4.85
N GLU A 42 15.29 -3.63 5.01
CA GLU A 42 14.42 -4.06 3.90
C GLU A 42 14.32 -2.99 2.80
N THR A 43 14.32 -1.71 3.20
CA THR A 43 14.36 -0.59 2.26
C THR A 43 15.68 -0.57 1.49
N ILE A 44 16.82 -0.71 2.18
CA ILE A 44 18.15 -0.74 1.55
C ILE A 44 18.26 -1.90 0.54
N GLU A 45 17.83 -3.10 0.95
CA GLU A 45 17.83 -4.30 0.10
C GLU A 45 16.96 -4.15 -1.15
N SER A 46 15.85 -3.41 -1.02
CA SER A 46 14.95 -3.13 -2.15
C SER A 46 15.51 -2.09 -3.12
N VAL A 47 16.24 -1.09 -2.62
CA VAL A 47 16.84 -0.03 -3.44
C VAL A 47 18.09 -0.51 -4.17
N ALA A 48 18.88 -1.37 -3.54
CA ALA A 48 20.10 -1.94 -4.10
C ALA A 48 19.97 -3.46 -4.17
N SER A 49 19.43 -3.96 -5.29
CA SER A 49 19.22 -5.38 -5.54
C SER A 49 20.46 -6.20 -5.17
N GLY A 50 20.41 -6.89 -4.02
CA GLY A 50 21.43 -7.84 -3.59
C GLY A 50 22.43 -7.37 -2.53
N PHE A 51 22.30 -6.19 -1.91
CA PHE A 51 23.15 -5.81 -0.77
C PHE A 51 22.38 -5.81 0.55
N SER A 52 22.56 -6.86 1.35
CA SER A 52 22.08 -6.91 2.74
C SER A 52 23.16 -6.34 3.67
N SER A 53 22.80 -5.32 4.45
CA SER A 53 23.72 -4.75 5.42
C SER A 53 23.76 -5.62 6.69
N VAL A 54 24.92 -6.20 6.97
CA VAL A 54 25.15 -7.06 8.15
C VAL A 54 25.15 -6.23 9.46
N THR A 55 25.31 -4.90 9.37
CA THR A 55 25.38 -4.03 10.54
C THR A 55 24.05 -3.97 11.30
N THR A 56 24.14 -3.83 12.62
CA THR A 56 23.01 -3.53 13.50
C THR A 56 23.07 -2.09 14.02
N ASN A 57 23.98 -1.27 13.50
CA ASN A 57 24.08 0.14 13.88
C ASN A 57 23.12 0.98 13.03
N MET A 58 22.12 1.58 13.69
CA MET A 58 21.11 2.43 13.02
C MET A 58 21.70 3.61 12.27
N ASN A 59 22.74 4.26 12.79
CA ASN A 59 23.32 5.44 12.14
C ASN A 59 23.97 5.04 10.81
N LEU A 60 24.68 3.91 10.78
CA LEU A 60 25.28 3.40 9.55
C LEU A 60 24.23 2.98 8.52
N LEU A 61 23.10 2.41 8.96
CA LEU A 61 21.98 2.09 8.07
C LEU A 61 21.32 3.35 7.50
N GLN A 62 21.13 4.39 8.33
CA GLN A 62 20.56 5.66 7.90
C GLN A 62 21.47 6.38 6.89
N GLU A 63 22.78 6.39 7.11
CA GLU A 63 23.77 6.92 6.17
C GLU A 63 23.77 6.15 4.84
N ASP A 64 23.72 4.82 4.89
CA ASP A 64 23.71 3.99 3.68
C ASP A 64 22.44 4.20 2.86
N LEU A 65 21.28 4.21 3.52
CA LEU A 65 20.00 4.50 2.86
C LEU A 65 19.99 5.91 2.26
N SER A 66 20.50 6.91 2.99
CA SER A 66 20.60 8.29 2.51
C SER A 66 21.40 8.38 1.22
N LYS A 67 22.61 7.81 1.19
CA LYS A 67 23.47 7.78 -0.01
C LYS A 67 22.82 7.05 -1.18
N LYS A 68 22.07 5.97 -0.91
CA LYS A 68 21.36 5.21 -1.95
C LYS A 68 20.21 5.99 -2.58
N LEU A 69 19.55 6.86 -1.81
CA LEU A 69 18.43 7.70 -2.25
C LEU A 69 18.88 9.06 -2.81
N GLU A 70 20.10 9.49 -2.50
CA GLU A 70 20.63 10.80 -2.86
C GLU A 70 20.48 11.10 -4.36
N GLY A 71 19.89 12.25 -4.67
CA GLY A 71 19.67 12.72 -6.04
C GLY A 71 18.65 11.91 -6.84
N LYS A 72 18.04 10.86 -6.28
CA LYS A 72 17.08 10.01 -6.97
C LYS A 72 15.66 10.34 -6.64
N ARG A 73 14.76 10.19 -7.61
CA ARG A 73 13.32 10.32 -7.37
C ARG A 73 12.75 8.96 -7.03
N PHE A 74 12.30 8.78 -5.79
CA PHE A 74 11.80 7.49 -5.31
C PHE A 74 10.29 7.52 -4.99
N LEU A 75 9.65 6.36 -5.17
CA LEU A 75 8.35 6.05 -4.62
C LEU A 75 8.51 4.92 -3.61
N LEU A 76 8.16 5.18 -2.36
CA LEU A 76 8.16 4.19 -1.29
C LEU A 76 6.72 3.88 -0.88
N VAL A 77 6.30 2.63 -1.03
CA VAL A 77 5.02 2.13 -0.54
C VAL A 77 5.25 1.35 0.76
N LEU A 78 4.59 1.78 1.83
CA LEU A 78 4.53 1.10 3.12
C LEU A 78 3.10 0.58 3.31
N ASP A 79 2.91 -0.72 3.11
CA ASP A 79 1.59 -1.38 3.12
C ASP A 79 1.24 -1.95 4.51
N ASP A 80 -0.04 -1.85 4.87
CA ASP A 80 -0.66 -2.33 6.12
C ASP A 80 0.04 -1.90 7.41
N VAL A 81 0.36 -0.60 7.53
CA VAL A 81 1.05 -0.02 8.69
C VAL A 81 0.16 0.08 9.93
N TRP A 82 0.68 -0.33 11.09
CA TRP A 82 -0.03 -0.30 12.39
C TRP A 82 0.60 0.61 13.46
N ASN A 83 1.92 0.88 13.39
CA ASN A 83 2.65 1.58 14.45
C ASN A 83 2.26 3.06 14.59
N GLU A 84 1.92 3.47 15.81
CA GLU A 84 1.56 4.85 16.17
C GLU A 84 2.69 5.61 16.88
N ASP A 85 3.87 5.02 17.05
CA ASP A 85 5.02 5.65 17.71
C ASP A 85 5.69 6.69 16.79
N PRO A 86 5.58 8.01 17.08
CA PRO A 86 6.16 9.07 16.26
C PRO A 86 7.69 9.00 16.19
N GLU A 87 8.36 8.67 17.29
CA GLU A 87 9.83 8.73 17.37
C GLU A 87 10.46 7.67 16.47
N LYS A 88 9.86 6.47 16.45
CA LYS A 88 10.27 5.39 15.55
C LYS A 88 10.10 5.77 14.08
N TRP A 89 9.02 6.48 13.76
CA TRP A 89 8.80 6.98 12.39
C TRP A 89 9.79 8.06 12.00
N ASP A 90 10.05 9.01 12.89
CA ASP A 90 10.99 10.10 12.63
C ASP A 90 12.39 9.52 12.39
N ARG A 91 12.82 8.56 13.21
CA ARG A 91 14.09 7.83 13.01
C ARG A 91 14.18 7.15 11.64
N TYR A 92 13.11 6.48 11.20
CA TYR A 92 13.10 5.85 9.87
C TYR A 92 13.12 6.88 8.74
N ARG A 93 12.37 7.98 8.88
CA ARG A 93 12.22 9.02 7.84
C ARG A 93 13.46 9.89 7.66
N CYS A 94 14.33 9.99 8.67
CA CYS A 94 15.56 10.79 8.61
C CYS A 94 16.37 10.54 7.32
N ALA A 95 16.58 9.28 6.92
CA ALA A 95 17.32 8.96 5.70
C ALA A 95 16.58 9.31 4.40
N LEU A 96 15.24 9.37 4.43
CA LEU A 96 14.41 9.58 3.25
C LEU A 96 14.45 11.03 2.73
N VAL A 97 14.90 11.98 3.56
CA VAL A 97 15.01 13.40 3.19
C VAL A 97 16.05 13.65 2.11
N SER A 98 16.99 12.72 1.92
CA SER A 98 18.06 12.80 0.92
C SER A 98 17.56 12.59 -0.52
N GLY A 99 16.31 12.13 -0.69
CA GLY A 99 15.71 11.96 -2.01
C GLY A 99 15.49 13.27 -2.75
N SER A 100 15.49 13.20 -4.08
CA SER A 100 15.23 14.37 -4.93
C SER A 100 13.78 14.86 -4.83
N ASN A 101 13.57 16.13 -5.20
CA ASN A 101 12.23 16.70 -5.33
C ASN A 101 11.33 15.86 -6.23
N GLY A 102 10.09 15.67 -5.76
CA GLY A 102 9.11 14.81 -6.40
C GLY A 102 9.08 13.38 -5.88
N SER A 103 9.97 13.00 -4.96
CA SER A 103 9.88 11.73 -4.23
C SER A 103 8.59 11.66 -3.41
N ARG A 104 8.03 10.46 -3.25
CA ARG A 104 6.73 10.23 -2.58
C ARG A 104 6.79 9.00 -1.70
N ILE A 105 6.07 9.10 -0.58
CA ILE A 105 5.81 7.97 0.32
C ILE A 105 4.30 7.75 0.33
N VAL A 106 3.87 6.52 0.09
CA VAL A 106 2.47 6.10 0.17
C VAL A 106 2.36 5.12 1.33
N VAL A 107 1.45 5.42 2.26
CA VAL A 107 1.18 4.57 3.41
C VAL A 107 -0.23 4.04 3.29
N THR A 108 -0.41 2.73 3.36
CA THR A 108 -1.74 2.14 3.55
C THR A 108 -1.87 1.69 5.00
N THR A 109 -3.03 1.99 5.60
CA THR A 109 -3.30 1.60 6.99
C THR A 109 -4.79 1.43 7.22
N ARG A 110 -5.15 0.60 8.20
CA ARG A 110 -6.52 0.49 8.72
C ARG A 110 -6.77 1.50 9.83
N ASN A 111 -5.70 2.06 10.39
CA ASN A 111 -5.72 2.90 11.56
C ASN A 111 -5.68 4.39 11.16
N LYS A 112 -6.72 5.12 11.56
CA LYS A 112 -6.84 6.55 11.24
C LYS A 112 -5.79 7.39 11.96
N ASN A 113 -5.30 6.96 13.12
CA ASN A 113 -4.28 7.68 13.88
C ASN A 113 -2.95 7.62 13.15
N VAL A 114 -2.56 6.45 12.64
CA VAL A 114 -1.39 6.29 11.76
C VAL A 114 -1.48 7.26 10.59
N GLY A 115 -2.63 7.34 9.91
CA GLY A 115 -2.83 8.28 8.79
C GLY A 115 -2.62 9.75 9.17
N LYS A 116 -2.99 10.16 10.39
CA LYS A 116 -2.76 11.52 10.90
C LYS A 116 -1.29 11.74 11.29
N LEU A 117 -0.69 10.75 11.95
CA LEU A 117 0.69 10.77 12.41
C LEU A 117 1.69 10.86 11.25
N MET A 118 1.41 10.15 10.14
CA MET A 118 2.30 10.18 8.98
C MET A 118 2.42 11.59 8.36
N GLY A 119 1.42 12.46 8.58
CA GLY A 119 1.48 13.87 8.20
C GLY A 119 1.56 14.09 6.68
N GLY A 120 1.88 15.32 6.27
CA GLY A 120 2.16 15.70 4.88
C GLY A 120 0.93 16.02 4.02
N MET A 121 -0.12 15.18 4.04
CA MET A 121 -1.35 15.39 3.27
C MET A 121 -2.60 14.88 4.02
N THR A 122 -3.78 15.39 3.66
CA THR A 122 -5.05 14.86 4.18
C THR A 122 -5.21 13.39 3.78
N PRO A 123 -5.47 12.47 4.72
CA PRO A 123 -5.62 11.05 4.40
C PRO A 123 -6.76 10.79 3.42
N TYR A 124 -6.52 9.91 2.44
CA TYR A 124 -7.56 9.43 1.53
C TYR A 124 -8.33 8.26 2.15
N PHE A 125 -9.61 8.47 2.47
CA PHE A 125 -10.47 7.42 3.00
C PHE A 125 -11.14 6.63 1.88
N LEU A 126 -10.58 5.45 1.58
CA LEU A 126 -11.16 4.56 0.58
C LEU A 126 -12.57 4.11 0.99
N LYS A 127 -13.53 4.49 0.14
CA LYS A 127 -14.95 4.18 0.31
C LYS A 127 -15.21 2.71 -0.03
N GLN A 128 -16.38 2.22 0.39
CA GLN A 128 -16.91 0.94 -0.05
C GLN A 128 -17.38 1.02 -1.50
N LEU A 129 -17.48 -0.14 -2.16
CA LEU A 129 -18.09 -0.23 -3.47
C LEU A 129 -19.59 0.07 -3.38
N SER A 130 -20.16 0.60 -4.46
CA SER A 130 -21.62 0.71 -4.58
C SER A 130 -22.24 -0.67 -4.71
N GLU A 131 -23.53 -0.82 -4.37
CA GLU A 131 -24.24 -2.10 -4.53
C GLU A 131 -24.18 -2.61 -5.97
N ASN A 132 -24.26 -1.70 -6.95
CA ASN A 132 -24.15 -2.03 -8.37
C ASN A 132 -22.74 -2.52 -8.75
N ASP A 133 -21.69 -1.86 -8.25
CA ASP A 133 -20.31 -2.31 -8.49
C ASP A 133 -20.02 -3.65 -7.82
N CYS A 134 -20.57 -3.88 -6.62
CA CYS A 134 -20.50 -5.18 -5.96
C CYS A 134 -21.22 -6.26 -6.75
N TRP A 135 -22.39 -5.96 -7.30
CA TRP A 135 -23.13 -6.89 -8.14
C TRP A 135 -22.35 -7.22 -9.40
N ASN A 136 -21.79 -6.23 -10.09
CA ASN A 136 -20.97 -6.45 -11.28
C ASN A 136 -19.74 -7.31 -10.97
N LEU A 137 -19.06 -7.03 -9.85
CA LEU A 137 -17.91 -7.82 -9.42
C LEU A 137 -18.31 -9.26 -9.08
N PHE A 138 -19.34 -9.45 -8.25
CA PHE A 138 -19.85 -10.78 -7.89
C PHE A 138 -20.28 -11.57 -9.12
N ARG A 139 -21.03 -10.93 -10.02
CA ARG A 139 -21.50 -11.54 -11.26
C ARG A 139 -20.33 -12.03 -12.12
N SER A 140 -19.26 -11.25 -12.21
CA SER A 140 -18.05 -11.61 -12.98
C SER A 140 -17.33 -12.86 -12.46
N TYR A 141 -17.46 -13.17 -11.16
CA TYR A 141 -16.85 -14.36 -10.56
C TYR A 141 -17.80 -15.56 -10.49
N ALA A 142 -19.09 -15.30 -10.26
CA ALA A 142 -20.07 -16.35 -10.01
C ALA A 142 -20.68 -16.95 -11.30
N PHE A 143 -20.61 -16.24 -12.42
CA PHE A 143 -21.22 -16.67 -13.69
C PHE A 143 -20.19 -16.70 -14.81
N ALA A 144 -20.31 -17.67 -15.72
CA ALA A 144 -19.46 -17.77 -16.90
C ALA A 144 -19.54 -16.48 -17.73
N ASP A 145 -18.39 -15.89 -18.05
CA ASP A 145 -18.25 -14.59 -18.75
C ASP A 145 -19.03 -13.43 -18.10
N GLY A 146 -19.40 -13.57 -16.83
CA GLY A 146 -20.27 -12.64 -16.15
C GLY A 146 -21.68 -12.60 -16.73
N ASP A 147 -22.17 -13.63 -17.42
CA ASP A 147 -23.54 -13.67 -17.92
C ASP A 147 -24.49 -14.46 -17.00
N SER A 148 -25.40 -13.75 -16.33
CA SER A 148 -26.45 -14.33 -15.49
C SER A 148 -27.77 -14.56 -16.23
N SER A 149 -27.87 -14.20 -17.52
CA SER A 149 -29.12 -14.23 -18.30
C SER A 149 -29.76 -15.62 -18.35
N LEU A 150 -28.95 -16.67 -18.39
CA LEU A 150 -29.37 -18.07 -18.40
C LEU A 150 -29.84 -18.57 -17.02
N HIS A 151 -29.62 -17.79 -15.96
CA HIS A 151 -29.88 -18.18 -14.58
C HIS A 151 -30.62 -17.07 -13.78
N PRO A 152 -31.81 -16.65 -14.21
CA PRO A 152 -32.53 -15.51 -13.61
C PRO A 152 -32.85 -15.71 -12.12
N HIS A 153 -33.08 -16.95 -11.67
CA HIS A 153 -33.30 -17.25 -10.26
C HIS A 153 -32.02 -17.09 -9.41
N LEU A 154 -30.87 -17.50 -9.94
CA LEU A 154 -29.58 -17.34 -9.26
C LEU A 154 -29.14 -15.87 -9.22
N GLU A 155 -29.51 -15.09 -10.23
CA GLU A 155 -29.30 -13.65 -10.22
C GLU A 155 -30.00 -12.96 -9.04
N ILE A 156 -31.26 -13.30 -8.79
CA ILE A 156 -32.03 -12.75 -7.65
C ILE A 156 -31.33 -13.10 -6.33
N ILE A 157 -30.93 -14.36 -6.16
CA ILE A 157 -30.21 -14.83 -4.96
C ILE A 157 -28.87 -14.09 -4.81
N GLY A 158 -28.10 -13.96 -5.90
CA GLY A 158 -26.81 -13.29 -5.89
C GLY A 158 -26.91 -11.82 -5.49
N LYS A 159 -27.92 -11.10 -5.99
CA LYS A 159 -28.20 -9.71 -5.58
C LYS A 159 -28.52 -9.60 -4.09
N GLU A 160 -29.32 -10.52 -3.53
CA GLU A 160 -29.61 -10.56 -2.09
C GLU A 160 -28.36 -10.89 -1.25
N ILE A 161 -27.45 -11.73 -1.75
CA ILE A 161 -26.15 -11.99 -1.12
C ILE A 161 -25.32 -10.69 -1.11
N VAL A 162 -25.16 -10.03 -2.26
CA VAL A 162 -24.39 -8.78 -2.40
C VAL A 162 -24.88 -7.70 -1.44
N LYS A 163 -26.20 -7.55 -1.32
CA LYS A 163 -26.83 -6.61 -0.38
C LYS A 163 -26.43 -6.88 1.07
N LYS A 164 -26.31 -8.15 1.47
CA LYS A 164 -25.85 -8.55 2.82
C LYS A 164 -24.36 -8.27 3.05
N LEU A 165 -23.54 -8.22 2.01
CA LEU A 165 -22.08 -8.02 2.07
C LEU A 165 -21.66 -6.54 2.19
N LYS A 166 -22.59 -5.60 2.04
CA LYS A 166 -22.43 -4.17 2.38
C LYS A 166 -21.18 -3.51 1.78
N GLY A 167 -20.89 -3.79 0.50
CA GLY A 167 -19.90 -3.00 -0.23
C GLY A 167 -18.43 -3.37 0.04
N LEU A 168 -18.14 -4.52 0.67
CA LEU A 168 -16.77 -4.96 0.96
C LEU A 168 -16.25 -5.92 -0.13
N PRO A 169 -15.25 -5.50 -0.95
CA PRO A 169 -14.66 -6.34 -1.98
C PRO A 169 -14.18 -7.71 -1.50
N LEU A 170 -13.55 -7.77 -0.33
CA LEU A 170 -12.92 -9.01 0.17
C LEU A 170 -13.94 -10.13 0.49
N THR A 171 -15.21 -9.77 0.69
CA THR A 171 -16.26 -10.73 1.06
C THR A 171 -17.18 -11.09 -0.12
N LEU A 172 -16.94 -10.51 -1.30
CA LEU A 172 -17.63 -10.83 -2.56
C LEU A 172 -16.90 -11.97 -3.27
#